data_AF-A0AAW3ZXQ5-F1
#
_entry.id   AF-A0AAW3ZXQ5-F1
#
_cell.length_a   1.000
_cell.length_b   1.000
_cell.length_c   1.000
_cell.angle_alpha   90.00
_cell.angle_beta   90.00
_cell.angle_gamma   90.00
#
_symmetry.space_group_name_H-M   'P 1'
#
loop_
_entity.id
_entity.type
_entity.pdbx_description
1 polymer ?
#
loop_
_entity_poly.entity_id
_entity_poly.type
_entity_poly.pdbx_seq_one_letter_code
_entity_poly.pdbx_strand_id
1 'polypeptide(L)'
;YEIAKSRTDIVYGGICIPERHITKGDEHLRVAQKIQQGCKFFITQAVYDDKNAKKFLDYYAKLDAPKVPIIFTFTPCGSARSLEFMKWLGIEISPKTEQELLGAQDMLAHSMKHSAKLFGELYEYGKRLGISIGANVESVAKNKTDIAAAVTLFSSLKTMI
;
A
#
# COMPACT_ATOMS: atom_id res chain seq x y z
N TYR A 1 5.72 -19.35 -9.74
CA TYR A 1 4.96 -18.83 -10.90
C TYR A 1 4.73 -19.86 -12.00
N GLU A 2 5.22 -21.10 -11.88
CA GLU A 2 4.93 -22.17 -12.86
C GLU A 2 3.42 -22.42 -13.03
N ILE A 3 2.62 -22.29 -11.96
CA ILE A 3 1.15 -22.35 -12.01
C ILE A 3 0.57 -21.22 -12.91
N ALA A 4 1.15 -20.01 -12.87
CA ALA A 4 0.69 -18.90 -13.71
C ALA A 4 0.96 -19.10 -15.20
N LYS A 5 1.98 -19.90 -15.55
CA LYS A 5 2.25 -20.28 -16.93
C LYS A 5 1.35 -21.43 -17.41
N SER A 6 0.89 -22.30 -16.51
CA SER A 6 0.08 -23.49 -16.85
C SER A 6 -1.43 -23.31 -16.70
N ARG A 7 -1.89 -22.28 -15.99
CA ARG A 7 -3.31 -21.99 -15.73
C ARG A 7 -3.66 -20.55 -16.09
N THR A 8 -4.09 -20.36 -17.34
CA THR A 8 -4.45 -19.05 -17.92
C THR A 8 -5.83 -18.53 -17.49
N ASP A 9 -6.62 -19.37 -16.83
CA ASP A 9 -7.94 -19.07 -16.28
C ASP A 9 -7.91 -18.37 -14.92
N ILE A 10 -6.72 -18.24 -14.31
CA ILE A 10 -6.53 -17.63 -12.99
C ILE A 10 -5.80 -16.29 -13.13
N VAL A 11 -6.27 -15.27 -12.44
CA VAL A 11 -5.59 -13.97 -12.34
C VAL A 11 -4.63 -13.99 -11.15
N TYR A 12 -3.33 -13.80 -11.41
CA TYR A 12 -2.30 -13.83 -10.37
C TYR A 12 -1.89 -12.42 -9.93
N GLY A 13 -1.94 -12.18 -8.61
CA GLY A 13 -1.35 -11.01 -7.98
C GLY A 13 0.06 -11.26 -7.47
N GLY A 14 0.84 -10.20 -7.27
CA GLY A 14 2.13 -10.25 -6.56
C GLY A 14 2.14 -9.34 -5.34
N ILE A 15 2.99 -9.66 -4.36
CA ILE A 15 3.33 -8.71 -3.30
C ILE A 15 4.40 -7.74 -3.81
N CYS A 16 4.20 -6.45 -3.51
CA CYS A 16 5.16 -5.37 -3.70
C CYS A 16 5.51 -4.75 -2.34
N ILE A 17 6.77 -4.40 -2.11
CA ILE A 17 7.22 -3.77 -0.85
C ILE A 17 8.00 -2.49 -1.19
N PRO A 18 7.32 -1.34 -1.33
CA PRO A 18 7.97 -0.08 -1.72
C PRO A 18 9.16 0.31 -0.84
N GLU A 19 9.11 0.02 0.45
CA GLU A 19 10.16 0.29 1.44
C GLU A 19 11.46 -0.45 1.10
N ARG A 20 11.33 -1.70 0.60
CA ARG A 20 12.48 -2.49 0.15
C ARG A 20 13.18 -1.84 -1.05
N HIS A 21 12.47 -1.02 -1.83
CA HIS A 21 13.10 -0.27 -2.92
C HIS A 21 14.16 0.72 -2.41
N ILE A 22 13.98 1.28 -1.21
CA ILE A 22 14.97 2.20 -0.63
C ILE A 22 16.23 1.45 -0.21
N THR A 23 16.06 0.29 0.42
CA THR A 23 17.17 -0.49 0.98
C THR A 23 17.92 -1.31 -0.06
N LYS A 24 17.24 -1.81 -1.10
CA LYS A 24 17.82 -2.71 -2.12
C LYS A 24 17.88 -2.10 -3.52
N GLY A 25 17.13 -1.04 -3.80
CA GLY A 25 17.12 -0.37 -5.12
C GLY A 25 16.43 -1.18 -6.22
N ASP A 26 15.90 -2.37 -5.96
CA ASP A 26 15.52 -3.35 -7.00
C ASP A 26 14.03 -3.73 -7.02
N GLU A 27 13.18 -3.15 -6.16
CA GLU A 27 11.78 -3.59 -6.08
C GLU A 27 10.99 -3.46 -7.40
N HIS A 28 11.18 -2.36 -8.14
CA HIS A 28 10.60 -2.19 -9.48
C HIS A 28 11.03 -3.30 -10.46
N LEU A 29 12.28 -3.80 -10.37
CA LEU A 29 12.77 -4.91 -11.18
C LEU A 29 12.14 -6.24 -10.75
N ARG A 30 11.96 -6.46 -9.44
CA ARG A 30 11.24 -7.63 -8.91
C ARG A 30 9.79 -7.66 -9.38
N VAL A 31 9.11 -6.52 -9.35
CA VAL A 31 7.76 -6.35 -9.90
C VAL A 31 7.74 -6.68 -11.39
N ALA A 32 8.66 -6.12 -12.19
CA ALA A 32 8.74 -6.42 -13.63
C ALA A 32 9.01 -7.91 -13.91
N GLN A 33 9.91 -8.54 -13.16
CA GLN A 33 10.17 -9.97 -13.28
C GLN A 33 8.91 -10.81 -12.99
N LYS A 34 8.13 -10.43 -11.97
CA LYS A 34 6.86 -11.09 -11.64
C LYS A 34 5.78 -10.87 -12.71
N ILE A 35 5.76 -9.70 -13.37
CA ILE A 35 4.88 -9.44 -14.53
C ILE A 35 5.23 -10.37 -15.69
N GLN A 36 6.51 -10.51 -16.02
CA GLN A 36 6.97 -11.47 -17.04
C GLN A 36 6.60 -12.92 -16.71
N GLN A 37 6.42 -13.22 -15.42
CA GLN A 37 5.99 -14.52 -14.92
C GLN A 37 4.46 -14.67 -14.78
N GLY A 38 3.68 -13.67 -15.21
CA GLY A 38 2.22 -13.74 -15.31
C GLY A 38 1.44 -12.92 -14.28
N CYS A 39 2.08 -12.19 -13.37
CA CYS A 39 1.36 -11.27 -12.46
C CYS A 39 0.59 -10.19 -13.24
N LYS A 40 -0.67 -9.97 -12.85
CA LYS A 40 -1.59 -8.99 -13.46
C LYS A 40 -1.94 -7.82 -12.56
N PHE A 41 -1.53 -7.85 -11.29
CA PHE A 41 -1.64 -6.74 -10.35
C PHE A 41 -0.68 -6.97 -9.18
N PHE A 42 -0.45 -5.94 -8.37
CA PHE A 42 0.32 -6.03 -7.14
C PHE A 42 -0.44 -5.43 -5.96
N ILE A 43 -0.35 -6.07 -4.80
CA ILE A 43 -0.81 -5.52 -3.53
C ILE A 43 0.43 -5.21 -2.70
N THR A 44 0.51 -3.99 -2.14
CA THR A 44 1.65 -3.61 -1.32
C THR A 44 1.50 -4.12 0.12
N GLN A 45 2.60 -4.20 0.87
CA GLN A 45 2.49 -4.05 2.33
C GLN A 45 1.89 -2.69 2.69
N ALA A 46 1.38 -2.54 3.92
CA ALA A 46 0.76 -1.28 4.34
C ALA A 46 1.74 -0.12 4.23
N VAL A 47 1.26 1.02 3.70
CA VAL A 47 2.04 2.23 3.54
C VAL A 47 1.56 3.32 4.51
N TYR A 48 2.51 3.94 5.19
CA TYR A 48 2.25 5.08 6.09
C TYR A 48 2.98 6.37 5.66
N ASP A 49 3.87 6.27 4.69
CA ASP A 49 4.62 7.40 4.14
C ASP A 49 4.65 7.30 2.61
N ASP A 50 4.49 8.43 1.93
CA ASP A 50 4.41 8.52 0.47
C ASP A 50 5.78 8.41 -0.22
N LYS A 51 6.85 8.81 0.45
CA LYS A 51 8.19 8.96 -0.13
C LYS A 51 8.68 7.68 -0.80
N ASN A 52 8.57 6.55 -0.10
CA ASN A 52 9.06 5.26 -0.59
C ASN A 52 8.19 4.74 -1.73
N ALA A 53 6.86 4.89 -1.58
CA ALA A 53 5.87 4.58 -2.61
C ALA A 53 6.09 5.39 -3.90
N LYS A 54 6.21 6.72 -3.82
CA LYS A 54 6.46 7.61 -4.97
C LYS A 54 7.78 7.28 -5.65
N LYS A 55 8.85 7.05 -4.89
CA LYS A 55 10.15 6.64 -5.46
C LYS A 55 10.05 5.29 -6.18
N PHE A 56 9.38 4.31 -5.60
CA PHE A 56 9.11 3.05 -6.31
C PHE A 56 8.35 3.29 -7.62
N LEU A 57 7.29 4.10 -7.60
CA LEU A 57 6.51 4.43 -8.80
C LEU A 57 7.35 5.12 -9.88
N ASP A 58 8.26 6.03 -9.52
CA ASP A 58 9.15 6.70 -10.47
C ASP A 58 10.03 5.70 -11.23
N TYR A 59 10.63 4.75 -10.52
CA TYR A 59 11.48 3.73 -11.12
C TYR A 59 10.65 2.73 -11.92
N TYR A 60 9.48 2.33 -11.40
CA TYR A 60 8.56 1.45 -12.11
C TYR A 60 8.08 2.08 -13.43
N ALA A 61 7.73 3.36 -13.42
CA ALA A 61 7.31 4.13 -14.60
C ALA A 61 8.36 4.10 -15.73
N LYS A 62 9.64 4.22 -15.38
CA LYS A 62 10.77 4.26 -16.31
C LYS A 62 11.10 2.91 -16.97
N LEU A 63 10.57 1.80 -16.45
CA LEU A 63 10.83 0.48 -17.05
C LEU A 63 10.11 0.35 -18.39
N ASP A 64 10.80 -0.24 -19.37
CA ASP A 64 10.18 -0.72 -20.60
C ASP A 64 9.50 -2.08 -20.35
N ALA A 65 8.40 -2.02 -19.61
CA ALA A 65 7.58 -3.18 -19.25
C ALA A 65 6.11 -2.77 -19.12
N PRO A 66 5.15 -3.67 -19.38
CA PRO A 66 3.74 -3.41 -19.17
C PRO A 66 3.47 -2.90 -17.75
N LYS A 67 2.66 -1.84 -17.65
CA LYS A 67 2.19 -1.32 -16.37
C LYS A 67 0.91 -2.04 -15.98
N VAL A 68 0.94 -2.72 -14.85
CA VAL A 68 -0.22 -3.38 -14.26
C VAL A 68 -0.63 -2.64 -12.99
N PRO A 69 -1.88 -2.78 -12.50
CA PRO A 69 -2.33 -2.07 -11.32
C PRO A 69 -1.45 -2.30 -10.09
N ILE A 70 -1.11 -1.21 -9.40
CA ILE A 70 -0.47 -1.22 -8.09
C ILE A 70 -1.53 -0.82 -7.05
N ILE A 71 -1.86 -1.75 -6.17
CA ILE A 71 -2.89 -1.62 -5.14
C ILE A 71 -2.19 -1.37 -3.81
N PHE A 72 -2.23 -0.13 -3.32
CA PHE A 72 -1.62 0.21 -2.04
C PHE A 72 -2.47 -0.25 -0.87
N THR A 73 -1.83 -0.82 0.15
CA THR A 73 -2.52 -1.23 1.38
C THR A 73 -2.54 -0.10 2.40
N PHE A 74 -3.71 0.19 2.94
CA PHE A 74 -3.95 1.16 4.01
C PHE A 74 -4.57 0.47 5.21
N THR A 75 -4.05 0.74 6.40
CA THR A 75 -4.42 0.01 7.62
C THR A 75 -4.76 1.03 8.69
N PRO A 76 -5.99 1.12 9.21
CA PRO A 76 -6.30 2.00 10.34
C PRO A 76 -5.49 1.62 11.59
N CYS A 77 -5.13 2.61 12.40
CA CYS A 77 -4.40 2.43 13.64
C CYS A 77 -5.03 3.25 14.77
N GLY A 78 -5.71 2.58 15.70
CA GLY A 78 -6.43 3.23 16.79
C GLY A 78 -5.73 3.22 18.15
N SER A 79 -4.56 2.59 18.27
CA SER A 79 -3.86 2.51 19.56
C SER A 79 -2.35 2.32 19.40
N ALA A 80 -1.58 2.68 20.44
CA ALA A 80 -0.14 2.39 20.52
C ALA A 80 0.16 0.88 20.36
N ARG A 81 -0.71 0.01 20.89
CA ARG A 81 -0.58 -1.44 20.72
C ARG A 81 -0.76 -1.89 19.26
N SER A 82 -1.73 -1.32 18.55
CA SER A 82 -1.91 -1.58 17.12
C SER A 82 -0.70 -1.09 16.33
N LEU A 83 -0.16 0.08 16.68
CA LEU A 83 1.04 0.64 16.07
C LEU A 83 2.28 -0.26 16.27
N GLU A 84 2.51 -0.72 17.49
CA GLU A 84 3.59 -1.67 17.81
C GLU A 84 3.44 -2.97 17.00
N PHE A 85 2.22 -3.49 16.91
CA PHE A 85 1.94 -4.70 16.14
C PHE A 85 2.21 -4.50 14.64
N MET A 86 1.84 -3.35 14.08
CA MET A 86 2.14 -3.01 12.69
C MET A 86 3.65 -2.92 12.43
N LYS A 87 4.40 -2.29 13.34
CA LYS A 87 5.87 -2.23 13.26
C LYS A 87 6.49 -3.64 13.35
N TRP A 88 5.93 -4.50 14.20
CA TRP A 88 6.34 -5.91 14.28
C TRP A 88 6.06 -6.70 12.99
N LEU A 89 4.99 -6.39 12.25
CA LEU A 89 4.73 -6.93 10.91
C LEU A 89 5.69 -6.39 9.83
N GLY A 90 6.58 -5.47 10.19
CA GLY A 90 7.55 -4.85 9.29
C GLY A 90 7.01 -3.66 8.51
N ILE A 91 5.87 -3.08 8.92
CA ILE A 91 5.36 -1.84 8.34
C ILE A 91 6.26 -0.69 8.79
N GLU A 92 6.87 0.00 7.83
CA GLU A 92 7.68 1.17 8.11
C GLU A 92 6.79 2.38 8.35
N ILE A 93 7.04 3.07 9.46
CA ILE A 93 6.31 4.27 9.87
C ILE A 93 7.36 5.29 10.28
N SER A 94 7.38 6.45 9.62
CA SER A 94 8.37 7.49 9.92
C SER A 94 8.24 7.97 11.37
N PRO A 95 9.33 8.38 12.04
CA PRO A 95 9.28 8.90 13.41
C PRO A 95 8.32 10.08 13.56
N LYS A 96 8.19 10.89 12.50
CA LYS A 96 7.25 12.01 12.46
C LYS A 96 5.81 11.52 12.51
N THR A 97 5.43 10.59 11.62
CA THR A 97 4.07 10.05 11.58
C THR A 97 3.72 9.26 12.84
N GLU A 98 4.69 8.54 13.42
CA GLU A 98 4.52 7.88 14.72
C GLU A 98 4.23 8.89 15.83
N GLN A 99 4.98 9.99 15.92
CA GLN A 99 4.71 11.05 16.89
C GLN A 99 3.35 11.72 16.69
N GLU A 100 2.97 11.99 15.43
CA GLU A 100 1.66 12.56 15.09
C GLU A 100 0.50 11.65 15.52
N LEU A 101 0.63 10.34 15.31
CA LEU A 101 -0.36 9.36 15.74
C LEU A 101 -0.46 9.25 17.26
N LEU A 102 0.68 9.11 17.95
CA LEU A 102 0.71 8.96 19.42
C LEU A 102 0.28 10.21 20.17
N GLY A 103 0.47 11.39 19.56
CA GLY A 103 0.02 12.67 20.11
C GLY A 103 -1.42 13.06 19.76
N ALA A 104 -2.11 12.28 18.92
CA ALA A 104 -3.47 12.60 18.51
C ALA A 104 -4.49 12.32 19.63
N GLN A 105 -5.45 13.25 19.81
CA GLN A 105 -6.57 13.05 20.74
C GLN A 105 -7.43 11.83 20.35
N ASP A 106 -7.62 11.62 19.04
CA ASP A 106 -8.24 10.42 18.46
C ASP A 106 -7.29 9.86 17.40
N MET A 107 -6.49 8.87 17.81
CA MET A 107 -5.50 8.21 16.96
C MET A 107 -6.16 7.47 15.78
N LEU A 108 -7.34 6.89 15.97
CA LEU A 108 -8.05 6.14 14.94
C LEU A 108 -8.55 7.09 13.85
N ALA A 109 -9.24 8.16 14.23
CA ALA A 109 -9.70 9.17 13.27
C ALA A 109 -8.51 9.83 12.55
N HIS A 110 -7.40 10.10 13.25
CA HIS A 110 -6.20 10.64 12.65
C HIS A 110 -5.59 9.69 11.60
N SER A 111 -5.43 8.41 11.94
CA SER A 111 -4.86 7.41 11.01
C SER A 111 -5.74 7.18 9.77
N MET A 112 -7.07 7.24 9.92
CA MET A 112 -7.99 7.17 8.79
C MET A 112 -7.85 8.38 7.85
N LYS A 113 -7.80 9.60 8.41
CA LYS A 113 -7.58 10.82 7.63
C LYS A 113 -6.23 10.81 6.92
N HIS A 114 -5.19 10.35 7.61
CA HIS A 114 -3.85 10.18 7.04
C HIS A 114 -3.86 9.19 5.87
N SER A 115 -4.48 8.03 6.05
CA SER A 115 -4.62 7.01 4.99
C SER A 115 -5.36 7.54 3.76
N ALA A 116 -6.46 8.26 3.96
CA ALA A 116 -7.22 8.87 2.86
C ALA A 116 -6.40 9.92 2.10
N LYS A 117 -5.69 10.79 2.83
CA LYS A 117 -4.79 11.77 2.22
C LYS A 117 -3.69 11.08 1.39
N LEU A 118 -3.04 10.09 1.99
CA LEU A 118 -1.97 9.32 1.33
C LEU A 118 -2.47 8.62 0.06
N PHE A 119 -3.66 8.00 0.12
CA PHE A 119 -4.28 7.41 -1.07
C PHE A 119 -4.52 8.43 -2.18
N GLY A 120 -5.13 9.58 -1.86
CA GLY A 120 -5.37 10.63 -2.87
C GLY A 120 -4.07 11.12 -3.52
N GLU A 121 -3.02 11.33 -2.72
CA GLU A 121 -1.71 11.71 -3.24
C GLU A 121 -1.10 10.64 -4.15
N LEU A 122 -1.13 9.36 -3.74
CA LEU A 122 -0.57 8.26 -4.52
C LEU A 122 -1.38 7.98 -5.79
N TYR A 123 -2.70 8.10 -5.72
CA TYR A 123 -3.60 7.94 -6.85
C TYR A 123 -3.29 8.97 -7.94
N GLU A 124 -3.27 10.25 -7.58
CA GLU A 124 -2.93 11.32 -8.53
C GLU A 124 -1.48 11.22 -9.02
N TYR A 125 -0.54 10.80 -8.17
CA TYR A 125 0.85 10.60 -8.56
C TYR A 125 1.00 9.49 -9.60
N GLY A 126 0.43 8.31 -9.34
CA GLY A 126 0.48 7.18 -10.28
C GLY A 126 -0.25 7.48 -11.58
N LYS A 127 -1.39 8.17 -11.52
CA LYS A 127 -2.14 8.61 -12.72
C LYS A 127 -1.28 9.48 -13.64
N ARG A 128 -0.52 10.45 -13.10
CA ARG A 128 0.42 11.27 -13.88
C ARG A 128 1.54 10.47 -14.54
N LEU A 129 1.93 9.34 -13.93
CA LEU A 129 2.94 8.43 -14.47
C LEU A 129 2.36 7.38 -15.43
N GLY A 130 1.05 7.41 -15.71
CA GLY A 130 0.38 6.40 -16.53
C GLY A 130 0.24 5.04 -15.84
N ILE A 131 0.26 5.01 -14.50
CA ILE A 131 0.14 3.79 -13.68
C ILE A 131 -1.25 3.76 -13.03
N SER A 132 -1.97 2.65 -13.20
CA SER A 132 -3.24 2.43 -12.50
C SER A 132 -3.00 2.17 -11.02
N ILE A 133 -3.58 3.01 -10.16
CA ILE A 133 -3.48 2.89 -8.70
C ILE A 133 -4.81 2.41 -8.12
N GLY A 134 -4.74 1.45 -7.21
CA GLY A 134 -5.88 0.98 -6.41
C GLY A 134 -5.60 1.05 -4.91
N ALA A 135 -6.61 0.72 -4.11
CA ALA A 135 -6.50 0.62 -2.66
C ALA A 135 -6.93 -0.76 -2.16
N ASN A 136 -6.19 -1.29 -1.20
CA ASN A 136 -6.57 -2.39 -0.33
C ASN A 136 -6.70 -1.80 1.08
N VAL A 137 -7.82 -2.04 1.77
CA VAL A 137 -7.97 -1.62 3.16
C VAL A 137 -7.86 -2.83 4.06
N GLU A 138 -6.84 -2.84 4.91
CA GLU A 138 -6.52 -3.96 5.78
C GLU A 138 -6.95 -3.65 7.23
N SER A 139 -7.53 -4.64 7.90
CA SER A 139 -7.81 -4.59 9.33
C SER A 139 -6.92 -5.59 10.05
N VAL A 140 -5.90 -5.09 10.77
CA VAL A 140 -4.97 -5.93 11.57
C VAL A 140 -5.37 -6.07 13.04
N ALA A 141 -6.35 -5.28 13.48
CA ALA A 141 -6.82 -5.27 14.85
C ALA A 141 -7.96 -6.28 15.08
N LYS A 142 -8.11 -6.70 16.34
CA LYS A 142 -9.14 -7.65 16.78
C LYS A 142 -10.39 -6.97 17.36
N ASN A 143 -10.33 -5.68 17.68
CA ASN A 143 -11.45 -4.99 18.30
C ASN A 143 -12.46 -4.52 17.24
N LYS A 144 -13.74 -4.44 17.63
CA LYS A 144 -14.83 -4.07 16.71
C LYS A 144 -14.70 -2.66 16.14
N THR A 145 -14.11 -1.74 16.90
CA THR A 145 -13.97 -0.33 16.52
C THR A 145 -13.02 -0.16 15.34
N ASP A 146 -11.85 -0.81 15.37
CA ASP A 146 -10.88 -0.77 14.28
C ASP A 146 -11.40 -1.50 13.03
N ILE A 147 -12.15 -2.59 13.20
CA ILE A 147 -12.81 -3.28 12.08
C ILE A 147 -13.84 -2.37 11.40
N ALA A 148 -14.67 -1.68 12.18
CA ALA A 148 -15.64 -0.72 11.64
C ALA A 148 -14.96 0.47 10.96
N ALA A 149 -13.82 0.92 11.50
CA ALA A 149 -12.99 1.95 10.89
C ALA A 149 -12.42 1.52 9.54
N ALA A 150 -11.99 0.27 9.37
CA ALA A 150 -11.53 -0.25 8.08
C ALA A 150 -12.65 -0.23 7.02
N VAL A 151 -13.88 -0.62 7.38
CA VAL A 151 -15.04 -0.54 6.48
C VAL A 151 -15.38 0.91 6.13
N THR A 152 -15.27 1.81 7.11
CA THR A 152 -15.51 3.24 6.90
C THR A 152 -14.44 3.83 5.98
N LEU A 153 -13.17 3.52 6.22
CA LEU A 153 -12.05 3.94 5.37
C LEU A 153 -12.24 3.45 3.94
N PHE A 154 -12.58 2.17 3.74
CA PHE A 154 -12.88 1.62 2.40
C PHE A 154 -13.96 2.43 1.68
N SER A 155 -15.06 2.74 2.38
CA SER A 155 -16.15 3.54 1.81
C SER A 155 -15.68 4.95 1.43
N SER A 156 -14.86 5.59 2.27
CA SER A 156 -14.27 6.89 1.97
C SER A 156 -13.34 6.85 0.76
N LEU A 157 -12.40 5.90 0.68
CA LEU A 157 -11.47 5.79 -0.45
C LEU A 157 -12.21 5.54 -1.77
N LYS A 158 -13.29 4.74 -1.73
CA LYS A 158 -14.13 4.47 -2.91
C LYS A 158 -14.77 5.74 -3.50
N THR A 159 -15.09 6.73 -2.68
CA THR A 159 -15.66 8.01 -3.16
C THR A 159 -14.65 8.98 -3.75
N MET A 160 -13.34 8.69 -3.61
CA MET A 160 -12.26 9.55 -4.10
C MET A 160 -11.86 9.26 -5.56
N ILE A 161 -12.37 8.17 -6.15
CA ILE A 161 -12.05 7.68 -7.50
C ILE A 161 -13.32 7.49 -8.32
#